data_AF-A0A9P7WQG2-F1
#
_entry.id   AF-A0A9P7WQG2-F1
#
_cell.length_a   1.000
_cell.length_b   1.000
_cell.length_c   1.000
_cell.angle_alpha   90.00
_cell.angle_beta   90.00
_cell.angle_gamma   90.00
#
_symmetry.space_group_name_H-M   'P 1'
#
loop_
_entity.id
_entity.type
_entity.pdbx_description
1 polymer ?
#
loop_
_entity_poly.entity_id
_entity_poly.type
_entity_poly.pdbx_seq_one_letter_code
_entity_poly.pdbx_strand_id
1 'polypeptide(L)'
;MVPPEIWAHVLHFVFHRGLKFKTRGYRRKLNYTEQAKSIQDALLVCKSWHDIAVGTPSFWMTVVADGGVDRRATTDTWLGRARNIPLDVFISSAWKRSDSDRGDIIEVALTPELIQHMPHWRSLHVDCHALDAEAILASSRLVVPKLQSSEIRIWDVTTIEGSGTRDIVAPSLYRLVSDQLIFTHCLNLNYLHLQQVTSRNWRKLCETILVATRLETLVIGSILASRSKMDRELEAPSLLRLGINDSSADLNRLSKLLSLLRAPLLSHLTIRGLAGEAGHDDVVTLPSLTVSNAGGSHLSHIRNLLCRMAGTSMVDVWVSPDALKLWIHHHKSKFMALAEQRKWVEAHHRLLPILDGFTGNDPLASTWEEAEEMLQSLALLPAINNQMDGPS
;
A
#
# COMPACT_ATOMS: atom_id res chain seq x y z
N MET A 1 -15.58 -41.90 -19.99
CA MET A 1 -15.91 -40.46 -20.10
C MET A 1 -15.64 -39.82 -18.75
N VAL A 2 -15.00 -38.66 -18.71
CA VAL A 2 -14.75 -37.93 -17.45
C VAL A 2 -16.01 -37.11 -17.11
N PRO A 3 -16.54 -37.18 -15.88
CA PRO A 3 -17.69 -36.38 -15.44
C PRO A 3 -17.50 -34.87 -15.60
N PRO A 4 -18.56 -34.11 -15.89
CA PRO A 4 -18.48 -32.66 -16.10
C PRO A 4 -17.98 -31.89 -14.87
N GLU A 5 -18.21 -32.40 -13.66
CA GLU A 5 -17.74 -31.79 -12.40
C GLU A 5 -16.22 -31.83 -12.30
N ILE A 6 -15.59 -32.92 -12.75
CA ILE A 6 -14.13 -33.05 -12.77
C ILE A 6 -13.54 -32.07 -13.77
N TRP A 7 -14.13 -31.97 -14.97
CA TRP A 7 -13.71 -30.97 -15.96
C TRP A 7 -13.90 -29.54 -15.46
N ALA A 8 -15.00 -29.25 -14.77
CA ALA A 8 -15.21 -27.94 -14.17
C ALA A 8 -14.12 -27.61 -13.15
N HIS A 9 -13.70 -28.58 -12.33
CA HIS A 9 -12.60 -28.39 -11.39
C HIS A 9 -11.26 -28.14 -12.09
N VAL A 10 -10.97 -28.89 -13.16
CA VAL A 10 -9.77 -28.68 -13.99
C VAL A 10 -9.76 -27.29 -14.62
N LEU A 11 -10.88 -26.88 -15.24
CA LEU A 11 -11.03 -25.57 -15.87
C LEU A 11 -10.91 -24.44 -14.84
N HIS A 12 -11.50 -24.60 -13.64
CA HIS A 12 -11.35 -23.66 -12.54
C HIS A 12 -9.87 -23.38 -12.25
N PHE A 13 -9.08 -24.45 -12.17
CA PHE A 13 -7.65 -24.36 -11.88
C PHE A 13 -6.86 -23.71 -13.02
N VAL A 14 -7.18 -24.04 -14.28
CA VAL A 14 -6.57 -23.41 -15.46
C VAL A 14 -6.84 -21.91 -15.47
N PHE A 15 -8.09 -21.49 -15.26
CA PHE A 15 -8.49 -20.08 -15.29
C PHE A 15 -7.93 -19.29 -14.10
N HIS A 16 -7.92 -19.86 -12.90
CA HIS A 16 -7.39 -19.18 -11.71
C HIS A 16 -5.85 -19.13 -11.71
N ARG A 17 -5.15 -20.15 -12.22
CA ARG A 17 -3.67 -20.09 -12.32
C ARG A 17 -3.16 -19.09 -13.36
N GLY A 18 -3.98 -18.74 -14.34
CA GLY A 18 -3.68 -17.67 -15.30
C GLY A 18 -3.58 -16.29 -14.65
N LEU A 19 -4.23 -16.09 -13.50
CA LEU A 19 -4.17 -14.85 -12.72
C LEU A 19 -2.89 -14.76 -11.88
N LYS A 20 -1.73 -14.84 -12.52
CA LYS A 20 -0.47 -14.49 -11.85
C LYS A 20 -0.24 -12.99 -11.94
N PHE A 21 -0.11 -12.35 -10.78
CA PHE A 21 0.43 -11.01 -10.69
C PHE A 21 1.90 -11.05 -11.12
N LYS A 22 2.19 -10.64 -12.36
CA LYS A 22 3.58 -10.38 -12.75
C LYS A 22 3.98 -9.03 -12.14
N THR A 23 4.64 -9.06 -11.00
CA THR A 23 5.37 -7.91 -10.43
C THR A 23 6.67 -7.74 -11.20
N ARG A 24 6.64 -7.08 -12.37
CA ARG A 24 7.86 -6.56 -13.02
C ARG A 24 7.84 -5.03 -12.90
N GLY A 25 8.61 -4.50 -11.94
CA GLY A 25 8.72 -3.06 -11.66
C GLY A 25 7.52 -2.47 -10.92
N TYR A 26 7.57 -1.15 -10.66
CA TYR A 26 6.60 -0.35 -9.88
C TYR A 26 5.14 -0.43 -10.39
N ARG A 27 4.88 -1.08 -11.53
CA ARG A 27 3.53 -1.30 -12.07
C ARG A 27 3.16 -2.78 -12.06
N ARG A 28 2.29 -3.16 -11.14
CA ARG A 28 1.53 -4.42 -11.23
C ARG A 28 0.59 -4.31 -12.42
N LYS A 29 1.02 -4.79 -13.60
CA LYS A 29 0.12 -5.00 -14.72
C LYS A 29 -0.50 -6.38 -14.54
N LEU A 30 -1.77 -6.40 -14.17
CA LEU A 30 -2.52 -7.63 -14.13
C LEU A 30 -2.78 -8.10 -15.57
N ASN A 31 -2.42 -9.35 -15.84
CA ASN A 31 -2.63 -9.99 -17.14
C ASN A 31 -4.05 -10.54 -17.25
N TYR A 32 -5.07 -9.72 -17.02
CA TYR A 32 -6.47 -10.15 -17.18
C TYR A 32 -6.80 -10.60 -18.60
N THR A 33 -6.08 -10.07 -19.58
CA THR A 33 -6.13 -10.53 -20.97
C THR A 33 -5.74 -12.00 -21.11
N GLU A 34 -4.85 -12.53 -20.25
CA GLU A 34 -4.49 -13.95 -20.27
C GLU A 34 -5.62 -14.82 -19.72
N GLN A 35 -6.36 -14.39 -18.69
CA GLN A 35 -7.54 -15.11 -18.19
C GLN A 35 -8.66 -15.11 -19.23
N ALA A 36 -9.00 -13.94 -19.78
CA ALA A 36 -10.02 -13.82 -20.83
C ALA A 36 -9.69 -14.70 -22.03
N LYS A 37 -8.44 -14.67 -22.47
CA LYS A 37 -7.94 -15.54 -23.53
C LYS A 37 -8.03 -17.02 -23.16
N SER A 38 -7.61 -17.40 -21.94
CA SER A 38 -7.69 -18.80 -21.50
C SER A 38 -9.12 -19.35 -21.50
N ILE A 39 -10.09 -18.52 -21.09
CA ILE A 39 -11.51 -18.87 -21.16
C ILE A 39 -11.96 -19.01 -22.61
N GLN A 40 -11.62 -18.05 -23.48
CA GLN A 40 -11.92 -18.13 -24.91
C GLN A 40 -11.32 -19.38 -25.57
N ASP A 41 -10.05 -19.69 -25.29
CA ASP A 41 -9.37 -20.88 -25.79
C ASP A 41 -10.10 -22.15 -25.33
N ALA A 42 -10.55 -22.22 -24.07
CA ALA A 42 -11.31 -23.35 -23.55
C ALA A 42 -12.69 -23.51 -24.22
N LEU A 43 -13.36 -22.42 -24.60
CA LEU A 43 -14.62 -22.46 -25.35
C LEU A 43 -14.44 -23.06 -26.75
N LEU A 44 -13.22 -23.02 -27.31
CA LEU A 44 -12.91 -23.49 -28.66
C LEU A 44 -12.41 -24.94 -28.73
N VAL A 45 -12.14 -25.60 -27.59
CA VAL A 45 -11.56 -26.96 -27.59
C VAL A 45 -12.54 -28.01 -28.12
N CYS A 46 -13.71 -28.15 -27.50
CA CYS A 46 -14.77 -29.04 -27.94
C CYS A 46 -16.12 -28.64 -27.32
N LYS A 47 -17.23 -29.17 -27.86
CA LYS A 47 -18.59 -28.86 -27.37
C LYS A 47 -18.75 -29.13 -25.87
N SER A 48 -18.22 -30.24 -25.36
CA SER A 48 -18.32 -30.56 -23.94
C SER A 48 -17.64 -29.52 -23.05
N TRP A 49 -16.48 -28.99 -23.46
CA TRP A 49 -15.77 -27.95 -22.71
C TRP A 49 -16.50 -26.63 -22.76
N HIS A 50 -17.02 -26.28 -23.94
CA HIS A 50 -17.88 -25.11 -24.11
C HIS A 50 -19.08 -25.15 -23.17
N ASP A 51 -19.83 -26.26 -23.16
CA ASP A 51 -21.06 -26.40 -22.38
C ASP A 51 -20.76 -26.34 -20.86
N ILE A 52 -19.68 -26.97 -20.42
CA ILE A 52 -19.23 -26.91 -19.02
C ILE A 52 -18.79 -25.49 -18.65
N ALA A 53 -18.03 -24.82 -19.51
CA ALA A 53 -17.53 -23.48 -19.25
C ALA A 53 -18.68 -22.46 -19.15
N VAL A 54 -19.62 -22.49 -20.10
CA VAL A 54 -20.81 -21.63 -20.10
C VAL A 54 -21.76 -21.98 -18.95
N GLY A 55 -21.90 -23.27 -18.63
CA GLY A 55 -22.77 -23.76 -17.57
C GLY A 55 -22.28 -23.51 -16.14
N THR A 56 -21.03 -23.07 -15.96
CA THR A 56 -20.39 -22.87 -14.66
C THR A 56 -20.18 -21.38 -14.36
N PRO A 57 -21.08 -20.72 -13.60
CA PRO A 57 -21.02 -19.27 -13.38
C PRO A 57 -19.70 -18.78 -12.78
N SER A 58 -19.06 -19.57 -11.90
CA SER A 58 -17.81 -19.19 -11.22
C SER A 58 -16.64 -18.94 -12.16
N PHE A 59 -16.68 -19.39 -13.41
CA PHE A 59 -15.65 -19.04 -14.40
C PHE A 59 -15.75 -17.60 -14.91
N TRP A 60 -16.91 -16.97 -14.72
CA TRP A 60 -17.25 -15.64 -15.21
C TRP A 60 -17.28 -14.59 -14.09
N MET A 61 -16.83 -14.95 -12.88
CA MET A 61 -16.83 -14.06 -11.72
C MET A 61 -15.89 -12.85 -11.89
N THR A 62 -14.84 -12.98 -12.71
CA THR A 62 -13.91 -11.90 -13.00
C THR A 62 -14.38 -11.17 -14.24
N VAL A 63 -14.71 -9.88 -14.12
CA VAL A 63 -15.18 -9.06 -15.23
C VAL A 63 -14.17 -7.96 -15.51
N VAL A 64 -13.74 -7.85 -16.76
CA VAL A 64 -12.77 -6.85 -17.21
C VAL A 64 -13.52 -5.86 -18.08
N ALA A 65 -13.70 -4.64 -17.57
CA ALA A 65 -14.29 -3.53 -18.28
C ALA A 65 -13.18 -2.58 -18.75
N ASP A 66 -12.96 -2.56 -20.04
CA ASP A 66 -11.99 -1.71 -20.72
C ASP A 66 -12.70 -1.05 -21.92
N GLY A 67 -12.31 0.18 -22.25
CA GLY A 67 -13.02 1.03 -23.21
C GLY A 67 -12.93 0.61 -24.69
N GLY A 68 -12.85 -0.68 -25.00
CA GLY A 68 -12.91 -1.19 -26.37
C GLY A 68 -14.34 -1.56 -26.79
N VAL A 69 -14.77 -1.18 -27.99
CA VAL A 69 -16.14 -1.47 -28.49
C VAL A 69 -16.46 -2.97 -28.47
N ASP A 70 -15.56 -3.82 -28.97
CA ASP A 70 -15.71 -5.29 -28.94
C ASP A 70 -15.80 -5.86 -27.53
N ARG A 71 -15.35 -5.09 -26.53
CA ARG A 71 -15.25 -5.53 -25.16
C ARG A 71 -16.52 -5.24 -24.35
N ARG A 72 -17.37 -4.31 -24.78
CA ARG A 72 -18.72 -4.13 -24.19
C ARG A 72 -19.58 -5.39 -24.36
N ALA A 73 -19.70 -5.89 -25.60
CA ALA A 73 -20.46 -7.12 -25.86
C ALA A 73 -19.90 -8.34 -25.10
N THR A 74 -18.57 -8.37 -24.92
CA THR A 74 -17.89 -9.39 -24.11
C THR A 74 -18.26 -9.25 -22.63
N THR A 75 -18.22 -8.03 -22.07
CA THR A 75 -18.61 -7.72 -20.69
C THR A 75 -20.06 -8.12 -20.42
N ASP A 76 -21.00 -7.76 -21.29
CA ASP A 76 -22.42 -8.12 -21.14
C ASP A 76 -22.61 -9.64 -21.14
N THR A 77 -21.91 -10.33 -22.05
CA THR A 77 -21.92 -11.80 -22.10
C THR A 77 -21.39 -12.41 -20.81
N TRP A 78 -20.31 -11.85 -20.26
CA TRP A 78 -19.70 -12.35 -19.03
C TRP A 78 -20.59 -12.10 -17.81
N LEU A 79 -21.17 -10.91 -17.69
CA LEU A 79 -22.13 -10.56 -16.65
C LEU A 79 -23.36 -11.48 -16.69
N GLY A 80 -23.91 -11.73 -17.89
CA GLY A 80 -25.02 -12.67 -18.06
C GLY A 80 -24.69 -14.10 -17.63
N ARG A 81 -23.45 -14.55 -17.83
CA ARG A 81 -22.97 -15.88 -17.44
C ARG A 81 -22.63 -15.99 -15.95
N ALA A 82 -22.16 -14.91 -15.33
CA ALA A 82 -21.85 -14.86 -13.91
C ALA A 82 -23.11 -14.95 -13.03
N ARG A 83 -24.26 -14.50 -13.54
CA ARG A 83 -25.55 -14.49 -12.82
C ARG A 83 -25.43 -13.68 -11.52
N ASN A 84 -25.74 -14.30 -10.37
CA ASN A 84 -25.81 -13.63 -9.06
C ASN A 84 -24.60 -13.91 -8.16
N ILE A 85 -23.53 -14.52 -8.69
CA ILE A 85 -22.33 -14.80 -7.90
C ILE A 85 -21.56 -13.50 -7.57
N PRO A 86 -20.71 -13.51 -6.52
CA PRO A 86 -19.85 -12.37 -6.23
C PRO A 86 -18.88 -12.08 -7.38
N LEU A 87 -18.75 -10.81 -7.77
CA LEU A 87 -17.96 -10.36 -8.92
C LEU A 87 -16.66 -9.68 -8.50
N ASP A 88 -15.58 -9.97 -9.23
CA ASP A 88 -14.33 -9.23 -9.16
C ASP A 88 -14.22 -8.36 -10.42
N VAL A 89 -14.40 -7.05 -10.27
CA VAL A 89 -14.50 -6.10 -11.37
C VAL A 89 -13.17 -5.35 -11.54
N PHE A 90 -12.68 -5.34 -12.78
CA PHE A 90 -11.44 -4.70 -13.18
C PHE A 90 -11.73 -3.65 -14.25
N ILE A 91 -11.56 -2.39 -13.90
CA ILE A 91 -11.71 -1.27 -14.81
C ILE A 91 -10.32 -0.74 -15.13
N SER A 92 -9.94 -0.74 -16.40
CA SER A 92 -8.65 -0.16 -16.82
C SER A 92 -8.84 0.75 -18.01
N SER A 93 -8.40 2.01 -17.87
CA SER A 93 -8.26 2.90 -19.03
C SER A 93 -6.93 2.61 -19.72
N ALA A 94 -6.99 2.23 -20.99
CA ALA A 94 -5.80 1.88 -21.74
C ALA A 94 -4.96 3.16 -21.97
N TRP A 95 -3.85 3.26 -21.25
CA TRP A 95 -2.80 4.28 -21.32
C TRP A 95 -2.32 4.76 -22.70
N LYS A 96 -2.65 4.04 -23.77
CA LYS A 96 -2.03 4.20 -25.09
C LYS A 96 -2.85 5.02 -26.08
N ARG A 97 -4.00 5.55 -25.68
CA ARG A 97 -4.87 6.27 -26.61
C ARG A 97 -4.59 7.77 -26.60
N SER A 98 -4.56 8.35 -27.80
CA SER A 98 -4.47 9.78 -28.01
C SER A 98 -5.60 10.50 -27.27
N ASP A 99 -5.38 11.77 -26.91
CA ASP A 99 -6.37 12.60 -26.19
C ASP A 99 -7.75 12.63 -26.85
N SER A 100 -7.82 12.34 -28.16
CA SER A 100 -9.06 12.21 -28.94
C SER A 100 -9.99 11.07 -28.50
N ASP A 101 -9.48 9.99 -27.91
CA ASP A 101 -10.27 8.78 -27.63
C ASP A 101 -10.65 8.64 -26.14
N ARG A 102 -10.42 9.69 -25.33
CA ARG A 102 -10.66 9.68 -23.87
C ARG A 102 -12.16 9.58 -23.53
N GLY A 103 -13.04 10.15 -24.37
CA GLY A 103 -14.49 10.19 -24.11
C GLY A 103 -15.16 8.80 -24.05
N ASP A 104 -14.71 7.87 -24.90
CA ASP A 104 -15.37 6.57 -25.06
C ASP A 104 -15.14 5.62 -23.87
N ILE A 105 -14.05 5.80 -23.12
CA ILE A 105 -13.67 4.86 -22.05
C ILE A 105 -14.62 4.99 -20.85
N ILE A 106 -15.03 6.22 -20.51
CA ILE A 106 -15.92 6.50 -19.39
C ILE A 106 -17.31 5.92 -19.65
N GLU A 107 -17.81 6.09 -20.87
CA GLU A 107 -19.12 5.60 -21.26
C GLU A 107 -19.18 4.06 -21.27
N VAL A 108 -18.06 3.41 -21.58
CA VAL A 108 -17.94 1.94 -21.65
C VAL A 108 -17.57 1.31 -20.30
N ALA A 109 -16.80 1.97 -19.44
CA ALA A 109 -16.35 1.40 -18.15
C ALA A 109 -17.46 1.37 -17.09
N LEU A 110 -18.47 2.23 -17.22
CA LEU A 110 -19.58 2.36 -16.30
C LEU A 110 -20.90 2.21 -17.02
N THR A 111 -20.98 1.22 -17.92
CA THR A 111 -22.25 1.02 -18.59
C THR A 111 -23.33 0.76 -17.54
N PRO A 112 -24.59 1.18 -17.80
CA PRO A 112 -25.72 0.85 -16.93
C PRO A 112 -25.78 -0.65 -16.63
N GLU A 113 -25.34 -1.47 -17.59
CA GLU A 113 -25.27 -2.92 -17.44
C GLU A 113 -24.24 -3.37 -16.40
N LEU A 114 -23.08 -2.74 -16.27
CA LEU A 114 -22.12 -3.10 -15.21
C LEU A 114 -22.59 -2.60 -13.83
N ILE A 115 -23.17 -1.39 -13.78
CA ILE A 115 -23.68 -0.77 -12.55
C ILE A 115 -24.80 -1.60 -11.92
N GLN A 116 -25.70 -2.18 -12.72
CA GLN A 116 -26.80 -3.01 -12.19
C GLN A 116 -26.32 -4.22 -11.37
N HIS A 117 -25.08 -4.68 -11.59
CA HIS A 117 -24.49 -5.79 -10.85
C HIS A 117 -23.66 -5.38 -9.62
N MET A 118 -23.57 -4.08 -9.30
CA MET A 118 -22.85 -3.58 -8.11
C MET A 118 -23.21 -4.27 -6.78
N PRO A 119 -24.49 -4.64 -6.51
CA PRO A 119 -24.84 -5.38 -5.30
C PRO A 119 -24.09 -6.71 -5.14
N HIS A 120 -23.49 -7.23 -6.20
CA HIS A 120 -22.72 -8.46 -6.24
C HIS A 120 -21.20 -8.24 -6.26
N TRP A 121 -20.71 -7.01 -6.38
CA TRP A 121 -19.27 -6.76 -6.43
C TRP A 121 -18.62 -7.13 -5.09
N ARG A 122 -17.57 -7.94 -5.18
CA ARG A 122 -16.73 -8.40 -4.08
C ARG A 122 -15.39 -7.69 -4.07
N SER A 123 -14.76 -7.55 -5.23
CA SER A 123 -13.56 -6.73 -5.37
C SER A 123 -13.69 -5.76 -6.54
N LEU A 124 -13.22 -4.54 -6.34
CA LEU A 124 -13.15 -3.53 -7.38
C LEU A 124 -11.71 -3.07 -7.54
N HIS A 125 -11.19 -3.16 -8.76
CA HIS A 125 -9.91 -2.60 -9.12
C HIS A 125 -10.11 -1.61 -10.26
N VAL A 126 -9.72 -0.36 -10.03
CA VAL A 126 -9.81 0.70 -11.02
C VAL A 126 -8.41 1.22 -11.29
N ASP A 127 -8.03 1.26 -12.54
CA ASP A 127 -6.76 1.76 -13.03
C ASP A 127 -7.03 2.77 -14.14
N CYS A 128 -7.22 4.04 -13.80
CA CYS A 128 -7.80 5.02 -14.73
C CYS A 128 -7.17 6.41 -14.63
N HIS A 129 -7.48 7.30 -15.58
CA HIS A 129 -7.05 8.70 -15.52
C HIS A 129 -7.94 9.50 -14.56
N ALA A 130 -7.47 10.62 -14.03
CA ALA A 130 -8.22 11.51 -13.14
C ALA A 130 -9.66 11.86 -13.61
N LEU A 131 -9.80 12.26 -14.87
CA LEU A 131 -11.09 12.56 -15.50
C LEU A 131 -12.04 11.35 -15.54
N ASP A 132 -11.50 10.15 -15.76
CA ASP A 132 -12.30 8.92 -15.76
C ASP A 132 -12.78 8.59 -14.36
N ALA A 133 -11.90 8.76 -13.36
CA ALA A 133 -12.25 8.57 -11.96
C ALA A 133 -13.41 9.48 -11.56
N GLU A 134 -13.41 10.75 -11.96
CA GLU A 134 -14.52 11.65 -11.66
C GLU A 134 -15.87 11.12 -12.17
N ALA A 135 -15.92 10.55 -13.37
CA ALA A 135 -17.17 10.01 -13.90
C ALA A 135 -17.62 8.72 -13.17
N ILE A 136 -16.65 7.87 -12.77
CA ILE A 136 -16.88 6.71 -11.89
C ILE A 136 -17.49 7.16 -10.56
N LEU A 137 -16.99 8.28 -10.02
CA LEU A 137 -17.43 8.83 -8.74
C LEU A 137 -18.71 9.67 -8.85
N ALA A 138 -18.98 10.29 -9.99
CA ALA A 138 -20.14 11.15 -10.23
C ALA A 138 -21.44 10.35 -10.34
N SER A 139 -21.34 9.07 -10.73
CA SER A 139 -22.41 8.08 -10.67
C SER A 139 -22.77 7.81 -9.21
N SER A 140 -23.63 8.62 -8.63
CA SER A 140 -23.70 8.77 -7.17
C SER A 140 -24.83 8.02 -6.49
N ARG A 141 -24.62 7.70 -5.20
CA ARG A 141 -25.45 6.86 -4.32
C ARG A 141 -25.31 5.37 -4.59
N LEU A 142 -24.10 4.95 -4.95
CA LEU A 142 -23.80 3.54 -5.13
C LEU A 142 -23.56 2.93 -3.74
N VAL A 143 -24.47 2.05 -3.35
CA VAL A 143 -24.30 1.16 -2.21
C VAL A 143 -23.73 -0.13 -2.77
N VAL A 144 -22.52 -0.49 -2.35
CA VAL A 144 -21.83 -1.70 -2.80
C VAL A 144 -21.70 -2.65 -1.59
N PRO A 145 -22.82 -3.27 -1.16
CA PRO A 145 -22.93 -3.90 0.16
C PRO A 145 -21.97 -5.08 0.34
N LYS A 146 -21.61 -5.77 -0.75
CA LYS A 146 -20.72 -6.94 -0.73
C LYS A 146 -19.28 -6.60 -1.07
N LEU A 147 -18.93 -5.34 -1.30
CA LEU A 147 -17.57 -4.96 -1.66
C LEU A 147 -16.65 -5.18 -0.46
N GLN A 148 -15.68 -6.07 -0.63
CA GLN A 148 -14.75 -6.47 0.42
C GLN A 148 -13.36 -5.84 0.22
N SER A 149 -12.91 -5.71 -1.03
CA SER A 149 -11.63 -5.07 -1.37
C SER A 149 -11.82 -4.05 -2.47
N SER A 150 -11.19 -2.88 -2.33
CA SER A 150 -11.13 -1.87 -3.38
C SER A 150 -9.70 -1.38 -3.58
N GLU A 151 -9.28 -1.31 -4.83
CA GLU A 151 -7.99 -0.74 -5.23
C GLU A 151 -8.21 0.24 -6.39
N ILE A 152 -8.02 1.53 -6.14
CA ILE A 152 -8.31 2.60 -7.10
C ILE A 152 -7.06 3.42 -7.32
N ARG A 153 -6.51 3.29 -8.51
CA ARG A 153 -5.32 4.01 -8.97
C ARG A 153 -5.75 5.02 -10.02
N ILE A 154 -5.42 6.27 -9.74
CA ILE A 154 -5.76 7.43 -10.53
C ILE A 154 -4.47 8.02 -11.04
N TRP A 155 -4.24 7.86 -12.33
CA TRP A 155 -3.11 8.44 -13.02
C TRP A 155 -3.37 9.90 -13.34
N ASP A 156 -2.30 10.69 -13.34
CA ASP A 156 -2.32 12.11 -13.65
C ASP A 156 -3.22 12.91 -12.71
N VAL A 157 -2.84 12.94 -11.43
CA VAL A 157 -3.51 13.74 -10.39
C VAL A 157 -3.19 15.23 -10.55
N THR A 158 -3.21 15.75 -11.78
CA THR A 158 -3.30 17.18 -12.00
C THR A 158 -4.70 17.60 -11.59
N THR A 159 -4.83 17.88 -10.28
CA THR A 159 -5.84 18.76 -9.72
C THR A 159 -7.25 18.49 -10.24
N ILE A 160 -7.83 17.37 -9.79
CA ILE A 160 -9.29 17.24 -9.63
C ILE A 160 -9.71 18.31 -8.61
N GLU A 161 -9.88 19.55 -9.05
CA GLU A 161 -10.41 20.66 -8.26
C GLU A 161 -11.85 20.90 -8.69
N GLY A 162 -12.81 20.38 -7.94
CA GLY A 162 -14.19 20.88 -8.04
C GLY A 162 -15.27 19.83 -8.15
N SER A 163 -14.96 18.56 -8.42
CA SER A 163 -15.99 17.53 -8.25
C SER A 163 -16.21 17.30 -6.75
N GLY A 164 -17.39 17.71 -6.27
CA GLY A 164 -17.85 17.34 -4.93
C GLY A 164 -17.88 15.82 -4.87
N THR A 165 -16.81 15.20 -4.36
CA THR A 165 -16.67 13.75 -4.27
C THR A 165 -17.88 13.23 -3.51
N ARG A 166 -18.79 12.58 -4.23
CA ARG A 166 -19.97 11.95 -3.65
C ARG A 166 -19.51 10.64 -3.02
N ASP A 167 -20.11 10.32 -1.89
CA ASP A 167 -19.62 9.23 -1.06
C ASP A 167 -20.13 7.87 -1.56
N ILE A 168 -19.21 6.91 -1.70
CA ILE A 168 -19.55 5.50 -1.95
C ILE A 168 -19.67 4.79 -0.61
N VAL A 169 -20.79 4.09 -0.41
CA VAL A 169 -21.06 3.34 0.83
C VAL A 169 -20.73 1.86 0.61
N ALA A 170 -19.70 1.39 1.29
CA ALA A 170 -19.21 0.01 1.20
C ALA A 170 -19.03 -0.58 2.62
N PRO A 171 -20.11 -1.05 3.27
CA PRO A 171 -20.08 -1.46 4.68
C PRO A 171 -19.23 -2.72 4.92
N SER A 172 -19.06 -3.58 3.91
CA SER A 172 -18.24 -4.80 3.99
C SER A 172 -16.77 -4.59 3.62
N LEU A 173 -16.37 -3.35 3.29
CA LEU A 173 -15.03 -3.06 2.80
C LEU A 173 -14.00 -3.25 3.92
N TYR A 174 -13.12 -4.23 3.77
CA TYR A 174 -12.04 -4.50 4.73
C TYR A 174 -10.68 -4.00 4.25
N ARG A 175 -10.49 -3.84 2.93
CA ARG A 175 -9.24 -3.38 2.33
C ARG A 175 -9.49 -2.28 1.31
N LEU A 176 -8.87 -1.12 1.53
CA LEU A 176 -8.90 0.01 0.61
C LEU A 176 -7.47 0.42 0.25
N VAL A 177 -7.15 0.42 -1.03
CA VAL A 177 -5.96 1.05 -1.60
C VAL A 177 -6.44 2.14 -2.55
N SER A 178 -6.09 3.39 -2.32
CA SER A 178 -6.58 4.46 -3.18
C SER A 178 -5.62 5.62 -3.28
N ASP A 179 -5.60 6.31 -4.41
CA ASP A 179 -4.89 7.59 -4.51
C ASP A 179 -5.65 8.72 -3.81
N GLN A 180 -6.98 8.59 -3.74
CA GLN A 180 -7.86 9.55 -3.07
C GLN A 180 -8.91 8.83 -2.22
N LEU A 181 -9.25 9.40 -1.06
CA LEU A 181 -10.24 8.79 -0.18
C LEU A 181 -11.66 9.14 -0.66
N ILE A 182 -12.30 8.17 -1.32
CA ILE A 182 -13.62 8.32 -1.97
C ILE A 182 -14.75 7.57 -1.25
N PHE A 183 -14.41 6.63 -0.37
CA PHE A 183 -15.40 5.84 0.37
C PHE A 183 -15.71 6.50 1.70
N THR A 184 -16.95 6.37 2.15
CA THR A 184 -17.33 6.68 3.53
C THR A 184 -18.06 5.51 4.16
N HIS A 185 -18.19 5.54 5.49
CA HIS A 185 -18.89 4.51 6.27
C HIS A 185 -18.30 3.09 6.12
N CYS A 186 -16.98 2.98 6.00
CA CYS A 186 -16.27 1.69 5.95
C CYS A 186 -16.01 1.15 7.38
N LEU A 187 -17.06 0.76 8.08
CA LEU A 187 -17.00 0.30 9.48
C LEU A 187 -16.10 -0.94 9.68
N ASN A 188 -15.98 -1.78 8.65
CA ASN A 188 -15.18 -3.01 8.67
C ASN A 188 -13.76 -2.84 8.11
N LEU A 189 -13.32 -1.60 7.84
CA LEU A 189 -12.02 -1.33 7.23
C LEU A 189 -10.89 -1.75 8.17
N ASN A 190 -10.07 -2.69 7.72
CA ASN A 190 -8.90 -3.21 8.44
C ASN A 190 -7.60 -2.66 7.85
N TYR A 191 -7.54 -2.52 6.52
CA TYR A 191 -6.37 -2.04 5.80
C TYR A 191 -6.73 -0.81 4.96
N LEU A 192 -6.04 0.31 5.19
CA LEU A 192 -6.15 1.53 4.40
C LEU A 192 -4.77 1.91 3.86
N HIS A 193 -4.62 2.02 2.55
CA HIS A 193 -3.43 2.59 1.91
C HIS A 193 -3.85 3.76 1.03
N LEU A 194 -3.36 4.95 1.37
CA LEU A 194 -3.52 6.15 0.56
C LEU A 194 -2.21 6.52 -0.10
N GLN A 195 -2.14 6.58 -1.43
CA GLN A 195 -0.91 7.00 -2.11
C GLN A 195 -0.60 8.48 -1.86
N GLN A 196 -1.62 9.32 -1.76
CA GLN A 196 -1.46 10.75 -1.48
C GLN A 196 -2.54 11.26 -0.53
N VAL A 197 -2.10 12.01 0.47
CA VAL A 197 -2.97 12.72 1.40
C VAL A 197 -2.82 14.21 1.17
N THR A 198 -3.83 14.83 0.59
CA THR A 198 -3.88 16.26 0.28
C THR A 198 -4.72 16.99 1.33
N SER A 199 -4.65 18.32 1.37
CA SER A 199 -5.51 19.11 2.26
C SER A 199 -7.02 18.84 2.04
N ARG A 200 -7.42 18.37 0.84
CA ARG A 200 -8.81 18.08 0.50
C ARG A 200 -9.31 16.77 1.11
N ASN A 201 -8.52 15.70 1.00
CA ASN A 201 -8.92 14.40 1.51
C ASN A 201 -8.52 14.19 2.98
N TRP A 202 -7.72 15.09 3.57
CA TRP A 202 -7.33 15.04 4.99
C TRP A 202 -8.53 14.88 5.93
N ARG A 203 -9.57 15.72 5.76
CA ARG A 203 -10.78 15.62 6.60
C ARG A 203 -11.43 14.25 6.50
N LYS A 204 -11.58 13.75 5.27
CA LYS A 204 -12.18 12.44 5.00
C LYS A 204 -11.33 11.29 5.57
N LEU A 205 -10.00 11.39 5.51
CA LEU A 205 -9.09 10.44 6.15
C LEU A 205 -9.36 10.40 7.65
N CYS A 206 -9.41 11.54 8.30
CA CYS A 206 -9.68 11.62 9.73
C CYS A 206 -11.05 11.07 10.12
N GLU A 207 -12.10 11.42 9.36
CA GLU A 207 -13.44 10.84 9.54
C GLU A 207 -13.43 9.32 9.36
N THR A 208 -12.68 8.83 8.37
CA THR A 208 -12.53 7.39 8.11
C THR A 208 -11.83 6.69 9.26
N ILE A 209 -10.75 7.26 9.81
CA ILE A 209 -10.04 6.70 10.97
C ILE A 209 -10.97 6.63 12.18
N LEU A 210 -11.74 7.69 12.46
CA LEU A 210 -12.67 7.74 13.59
C LEU A 210 -13.80 6.71 13.47
N VAL A 211 -14.26 6.43 12.25
CA VAL A 211 -15.36 5.48 11.98
C VAL A 211 -14.87 4.04 11.85
N ALA A 212 -13.65 3.82 11.33
CA ALA A 212 -13.06 2.52 11.11
C ALA A 212 -12.40 1.97 12.39
N THR A 213 -13.22 1.59 13.37
CA THR A 213 -12.75 1.09 14.68
C THR A 213 -11.93 -0.19 14.59
N ARG A 214 -11.94 -0.90 13.44
CA ARG A 214 -11.16 -2.12 13.17
C ARG A 214 -9.92 -1.89 12.31
N LEU A 215 -9.54 -0.63 12.07
CA LEU A 215 -8.39 -0.28 11.24
C LEU A 215 -7.09 -0.75 11.92
N GLU A 216 -6.48 -1.81 11.38
CA GLU A 216 -5.24 -2.40 11.88
C GLU A 216 -4.01 -1.87 11.15
N THR A 217 -4.13 -1.56 9.85
CA THR A 217 -3.02 -1.07 9.03
C THR A 217 -3.40 0.20 8.28
N LEU A 218 -2.65 1.27 8.52
CA LEU A 218 -2.72 2.53 7.78
C LEU A 218 -1.40 2.76 7.05
N VAL A 219 -1.42 2.90 5.74
CA VAL A 219 -0.27 3.27 4.92
C VAL A 219 -0.58 4.58 4.21
N ILE A 220 0.30 5.54 4.32
CA ILE A 220 0.24 6.83 3.62
C ILE A 220 1.47 6.88 2.72
N GLY A 221 1.29 7.20 1.44
CA GLY A 221 2.39 7.52 0.53
C GLY A 221 2.91 8.89 0.89
N SER A 222 2.45 9.93 0.20
CA SER A 222 2.90 11.31 0.45
C SER A 222 1.86 12.16 1.20
N ILE A 223 2.32 13.04 2.10
CA ILE A 223 1.50 14.02 2.82
C ILE A 223 1.69 15.40 2.18
N LEU A 224 0.82 15.72 1.22
CA LEU A 224 0.79 17.00 0.52
C LEU A 224 -0.07 18.06 1.24
N ALA A 225 -0.69 17.72 2.37
CA ALA A 225 -1.55 18.61 3.13
C ALA A 225 -0.74 19.71 3.84
N SER A 226 -0.76 20.93 3.30
CA SER A 226 0.02 22.06 3.83
C SER A 226 -0.55 22.67 5.11
N ARG A 227 -1.89 22.71 5.26
CA ARG A 227 -2.59 23.27 6.43
C ARG A 227 -3.96 22.64 6.61
N SER A 228 -4.12 21.74 7.59
CA SER A 228 -5.44 21.36 8.10
C SER A 228 -5.72 22.06 9.42
N LYS A 229 -6.89 22.69 9.55
CA LYS A 229 -7.42 23.24 10.81
C LYS A 229 -8.00 22.14 11.72
N MET A 230 -7.44 20.93 11.67
CA MET A 230 -7.92 19.88 12.55
C MET A 230 -7.20 19.99 13.88
N ASP A 231 -7.98 20.41 14.88
CA ASP A 231 -7.55 20.50 16.27
C ASP A 231 -8.10 19.34 17.11
N ARG A 232 -8.74 18.36 16.46
CA ARG A 232 -9.28 17.17 17.12
C ARG A 232 -8.30 16.02 17.06
N GLU A 233 -8.12 15.38 18.20
CA GLU A 233 -7.39 14.11 18.31
C GLU A 233 -8.13 13.01 17.54
N LEU A 234 -7.36 12.15 16.89
CA LEU A 234 -7.81 11.01 16.10
C LEU A 234 -7.59 9.76 16.93
N GLU A 235 -8.66 9.15 17.42
CA GLU A 235 -8.58 7.89 18.13
C GLU A 235 -8.60 6.73 17.12
N ALA A 236 -7.53 5.93 17.13
CA ALA A 236 -7.37 4.74 16.30
C ALA A 236 -7.01 3.54 17.20
N PRO A 237 -7.95 3.05 18.03
CA PRO A 237 -7.66 2.11 19.11
C PRO A 237 -7.10 0.77 18.63
N SER A 238 -7.47 0.34 17.42
CA SER A 238 -7.06 -0.96 16.85
C SER A 238 -5.84 -0.86 15.92
N LEU A 239 -5.26 0.33 15.74
CA LEU A 239 -4.19 0.53 14.77
C LEU A 239 -2.90 -0.14 15.23
N LEU A 240 -2.49 -1.20 14.53
CA LEU A 240 -1.29 -1.98 14.80
C LEU A 240 -0.10 -1.52 13.96
N ARG A 241 -0.35 -1.09 12.71
CA ARG A 241 0.69 -0.76 11.73
C ARG A 241 0.42 0.59 11.08
N LEU A 242 1.40 1.49 11.14
CA LEU A 242 1.40 2.78 10.46
C LEU A 242 2.60 2.85 9.50
N GLY A 243 2.36 2.95 8.20
CA GLY A 243 3.38 3.17 7.18
C GLY A 243 3.27 4.57 6.60
N ILE A 244 4.37 5.28 6.42
CA ILE A 244 4.42 6.61 5.80
C ILE A 244 5.56 6.57 4.78
N ASN A 245 5.28 6.76 3.50
CA ASN A 245 6.25 6.68 2.41
C ASN A 245 6.34 8.04 1.72
N ASP A 246 6.72 9.07 2.46
CA ASP A 246 6.69 10.45 1.98
C ASP A 246 8.08 10.89 1.54
N SER A 247 8.34 10.86 0.23
CA SER A 247 9.61 11.33 -0.34
C SER A 247 9.83 12.84 -0.19
N SER A 248 8.80 13.60 0.18
CA SER A 248 8.89 15.06 0.38
C SER A 248 9.10 15.46 1.83
N ALA A 249 9.13 14.48 2.75
CA ALA A 249 9.41 14.55 4.18
C ALA A 249 9.37 15.95 4.82
N ASP A 250 8.24 16.64 4.72
CA ASP A 250 7.99 17.81 5.57
C ASP A 250 7.71 17.26 6.98
N LEU A 251 8.78 17.12 7.76
CA LEU A 251 8.74 16.59 9.14
C LEU A 251 7.70 17.31 10.01
N ASN A 252 7.36 18.57 9.70
CA ASN A 252 6.31 19.28 10.43
C ASN A 252 4.92 18.68 10.17
N ARG A 253 4.64 18.24 8.93
CA ARG A 253 3.36 17.59 8.58
C ARG A 253 3.25 16.23 9.23
N LEU A 254 4.33 15.46 9.17
CA LEU A 254 4.43 14.18 9.86
C LEU A 254 4.23 14.34 11.37
N SER A 255 4.98 15.25 11.99
CA SER A 255 4.86 15.57 13.41
C SER A 255 3.44 15.95 13.77
N LYS A 256 2.76 16.73 12.93
CA LYS A 256 1.37 17.12 13.17
C LYS A 256 0.42 15.94 13.10
N LEU A 257 0.53 15.07 12.09
CA LEU A 257 -0.27 13.84 11.99
C LEU A 257 -0.09 12.98 13.24
N LEU A 258 1.16 12.71 13.61
CA LEU A 258 1.50 11.89 14.78
C LEU A 258 1.00 12.52 16.08
N SER A 259 1.10 13.85 16.22
CA SER A 259 0.60 14.55 17.42
C SER A 259 -0.92 14.46 17.59
N LEU A 260 -1.66 14.28 16.49
CA LEU A 260 -3.11 14.14 16.51
C LEU A 260 -3.55 12.69 16.70
N LEU A 261 -2.72 11.70 16.37
CA LEU A 261 -3.12 10.29 16.31
C LEU A 261 -2.89 9.58 17.65
N ARG A 262 -3.96 9.13 18.31
CA ARG A 262 -3.91 8.26 19.50
C ARG A 262 -4.10 6.80 19.08
N ALA A 263 -3.03 6.01 19.13
CA ALA A 263 -3.00 4.62 18.68
C ALA A 263 -2.27 3.74 19.72
N PRO A 264 -2.95 3.34 20.82
CA PRO A 264 -2.32 2.64 21.95
C PRO A 264 -1.78 1.26 21.60
N LEU A 265 -2.31 0.61 20.55
CA LEU A 265 -1.87 -0.72 20.09
C LEU A 265 -0.83 -0.65 18.96
N LEU A 266 -0.32 0.55 18.63
CA LEU A 266 0.62 0.73 17.53
C LEU A 266 1.91 -0.02 17.82
N SER A 267 2.10 -1.13 17.10
CA SER A 267 3.26 -2.01 17.24
C SER A 267 4.23 -1.88 16.08
N HIS A 268 3.85 -1.30 14.94
CA HIS A 268 4.77 -1.13 13.82
C HIS A 268 4.57 0.26 13.23
N LEU A 269 5.62 1.08 13.22
CA LEU A 269 5.63 2.35 12.50
C LEU A 269 6.73 2.30 11.47
N THR A 270 6.45 2.42 10.18
CA THR A 270 7.45 2.50 9.10
C THR A 270 7.42 3.89 8.48
N ILE A 271 8.56 4.57 8.40
CA ILE A 271 8.67 5.88 7.75
C ILE A 271 9.77 5.82 6.68
N ARG A 272 9.38 5.81 5.40
CA ARG A 272 10.28 5.84 4.24
C ARG A 272 10.29 7.22 3.60
N GLY A 273 11.39 7.56 2.94
CA GLY A 273 11.52 8.80 2.18
C GLY A 273 12.08 10.00 2.95
N LEU A 274 12.67 9.78 4.12
CA LEU A 274 13.34 10.84 4.91
C LEU A 274 14.71 11.27 4.35
N ALA A 275 15.10 10.75 3.19
CA ALA A 275 16.42 10.96 2.61
C ALA A 275 16.69 12.44 2.28
N GLY A 276 17.60 13.07 3.03
CA GLY A 276 18.35 14.22 2.54
C GLY A 276 19.38 13.75 1.51
N GLU A 277 19.22 14.16 0.24
CA GLU A 277 20.10 13.97 -0.95
C GLU A 277 20.67 12.57 -1.29
N ALA A 278 20.76 11.62 -0.36
CA ALA A 278 21.29 10.27 -0.53
C ALA A 278 20.15 9.26 -0.40
N GLY A 279 19.49 8.95 -1.53
CA GLY A 279 18.25 8.17 -1.60
C GLY A 279 18.29 6.76 -0.99
N HIS A 280 18.01 6.65 0.31
CA HIS A 280 17.85 5.40 1.03
C HIS A 280 16.47 5.32 1.72
N ASP A 281 15.89 4.12 1.74
CA ASP A 281 14.61 3.81 2.38
C ASP A 281 14.85 3.52 3.87
N ASP A 282 14.48 4.45 4.75
CA ASP A 282 14.47 4.19 6.18
C ASP A 282 13.24 3.34 6.55
N VAL A 283 13.40 2.30 7.37
CA VAL A 283 12.27 1.49 7.86
C VAL A 283 12.33 1.49 9.37
N VAL A 284 11.38 2.20 9.97
CA VAL A 284 11.10 2.14 11.40
C VAL A 284 10.23 0.90 11.67
N THR A 285 10.35 0.30 12.86
CA THR A 285 9.41 -0.68 13.45
C THR A 285 9.17 -0.29 14.92
N LEU A 286 8.17 -0.84 15.61
CA LEU A 286 8.02 -0.71 17.07
C LEU A 286 7.92 -2.14 17.66
N PRO A 287 8.14 -2.41 18.95
CA PRO A 287 8.73 -1.54 19.97
C PRO A 287 10.20 -1.16 19.69
N SER A 288 10.74 -1.55 18.54
CA SER A 288 12.10 -1.29 18.07
C SER A 288 12.19 -0.19 17.01
N LEU A 289 12.27 1.09 17.44
CA LEU A 289 12.37 2.25 16.55
C LEU A 289 13.67 2.22 15.73
N THR A 290 13.61 1.75 14.49
CA THR A 290 14.74 1.82 13.55
C THR A 290 14.69 3.07 12.70
N VAL A 291 15.48 4.08 13.05
CA VAL A 291 15.68 5.21 12.15
C VAL A 291 17.08 5.15 11.58
N SER A 292 17.19 5.08 10.25
CA SER A 292 18.44 5.38 9.56
C SER A 292 18.42 6.87 9.19
N ASN A 293 19.55 7.56 9.33
CA ASN A 293 19.81 8.87 8.72
C ASN A 293 18.92 10.10 9.07
N ALA A 294 18.18 10.12 10.18
CA ALA A 294 17.60 11.38 10.67
C ALA A 294 18.59 12.14 11.57
N GLY A 295 18.69 13.47 11.43
CA GLY A 295 19.46 14.30 12.36
C GLY A 295 18.95 14.16 13.81
N GLY A 296 19.85 14.15 14.80
CA GLY A 296 19.55 13.80 16.20
C GLY A 296 18.41 14.61 16.85
N SER A 297 18.25 15.88 16.47
CA SER A 297 17.15 16.74 16.94
C SER A 297 15.77 16.28 16.47
N HIS A 298 15.67 15.65 15.30
CA HIS A 298 14.40 15.14 14.75
C HIS A 298 14.00 13.80 15.37
N LEU A 299 14.99 12.97 15.72
CA LEU A 299 14.77 11.68 16.37
C LEU A 299 14.17 11.81 17.75
N SER A 300 14.70 12.73 18.56
CA SER A 300 14.18 13.00 19.90
C SER A 300 12.74 13.51 19.87
N HIS A 301 12.41 14.38 18.90
CA HIS A 301 11.04 14.86 18.70
C HIS A 301 10.08 13.75 18.26
N ILE A 302 10.48 12.92 17.28
CA ILE A 302 9.67 11.77 16.84
C ILE A 302 9.48 10.78 18.00
N ARG A 303 10.53 10.48 18.76
CA ARG A 303 10.44 9.62 19.94
C ARG A 303 9.44 10.16 20.96
N ASN A 304 9.51 11.45 21.28
CA ASN A 304 8.58 12.08 22.21
C ASN A 304 7.13 12.02 21.71
N LEU A 305 6.90 12.18 20.40
CA LEU A 305 5.59 12.01 19.80
C LEU A 305 5.10 10.57 19.93
N LEU A 306 5.97 9.58 19.70
CA LEU A 306 5.59 8.17 19.78
C LEU A 306 5.27 7.72 21.20
N CYS A 307 6.03 8.17 22.20
CA CYS A 307 5.68 7.96 23.60
C CYS A 307 4.28 8.53 23.92
N ARG A 308 3.95 9.73 23.40
CA ARG A 308 2.62 10.32 23.55
C ARG A 308 1.53 9.52 22.84
N MET A 309 1.78 9.05 21.61
CA MET A 309 0.81 8.27 20.83
C MET A 309 0.47 6.93 21.47
N ALA A 310 1.50 6.23 21.99
CA ALA A 310 1.37 4.93 22.63
C ALA A 310 0.83 5.04 24.07
N GLY A 311 0.86 6.23 24.67
CA GLY A 311 0.56 6.42 26.09
C GLY A 311 1.60 5.76 27.01
N THR A 312 2.83 5.56 26.52
CA THR A 312 3.92 4.92 27.26
C THR A 312 5.07 5.90 27.49
N SER A 313 5.82 5.71 28.58
CA SER A 313 6.99 6.54 28.90
C SER A 313 8.27 6.11 28.18
N MET A 314 8.27 4.93 27.55
CA MET A 314 9.47 4.33 26.98
C MET A 314 9.15 3.63 25.67
N VAL A 315 9.88 4.02 24.62
CA VAL A 315 9.94 3.37 23.32
C VAL A 315 11.41 3.13 23.03
N ASP A 316 11.80 1.87 22.83
CA ASP A 316 13.18 1.49 22.54
C ASP A 316 13.52 1.79 21.08
N VAL A 317 14.74 2.26 20.84
CA VAL A 317 15.22 2.67 19.51
C VAL A 317 16.32 1.72 19.09
N TRP A 318 16.10 0.98 18.00
CA TRP A 318 17.00 -0.08 17.52
C TRP A 318 17.32 0.16 16.06
N VAL A 319 18.59 0.25 15.65
CA VAL A 319 18.94 0.38 14.21
C VAL A 319 18.90 -1.01 13.55
N SER A 320 18.22 -1.19 12.41
CA SER A 320 18.21 -2.50 11.74
C SER A 320 19.63 -2.84 11.27
N PRO A 321 20.02 -4.12 11.33
CA PRO A 321 21.35 -4.55 10.89
C PRO A 321 21.68 -4.10 9.46
N ASP A 322 20.70 -4.12 8.56
CA ASP A 322 20.88 -3.67 7.17
C ASP A 322 21.11 -2.16 7.07
N ALA A 323 20.35 -1.36 7.82
CA ALA A 323 20.54 0.09 7.90
C ALA A 323 21.92 0.44 8.49
N LEU A 324 22.36 -0.29 9.53
CA LEU A 324 23.68 -0.11 10.15
C LEU A 324 24.81 -0.50 9.20
N LYS A 325 24.70 -1.64 8.49
CA LYS A 325 25.67 -2.07 7.47
C LYS A 325 25.82 -1.01 6.38
N LEU A 326 24.71 -0.49 5.86
CA LEU A 326 24.69 0.54 4.83
C LEU A 326 25.30 1.86 5.33
N TRP A 327 24.97 2.27 6.55
CA TRP A 327 25.53 3.47 7.18
C TRP A 327 27.05 3.38 7.35
N ILE A 328 27.55 2.25 7.88
CA ILE A 328 28.98 1.96 8.02
C ILE A 328 29.67 1.99 6.66
N HIS A 329 29.06 1.41 5.63
CA HIS A 329 29.62 1.38 4.27
C HIS A 329 29.73 2.80 3.68
N HIS A 330 28.71 3.64 3.86
CA HIS A 330 28.66 4.98 3.30
C HIS A 330 29.59 5.97 4.02
N HIS A 331 29.74 5.83 5.34
CA HIS A 331 30.61 6.68 6.16
C HIS A 331 32.04 6.16 6.27
N LYS A 332 32.37 5.09 5.53
CA LYS A 332 33.68 4.44 5.52
C LYS A 332 34.82 5.44 5.35
N SER A 333 34.69 6.44 4.46
CA SER A 333 35.73 7.47 4.27
C SER A 333 35.92 8.39 5.48
N LYS A 334 34.83 8.80 6.16
CA LYS A 334 34.87 9.62 7.38
C LYS A 334 35.41 8.83 8.58
N PHE A 335 35.06 7.55 8.69
CA PHE A 335 35.61 6.66 9.72
C PHE A 335 37.10 6.37 9.49
N MET A 336 37.51 6.17 8.24
CA MET A 336 38.93 6.01 7.87
C MET A 336 39.75 7.27 8.15
N ALA A 337 39.12 8.46 8.25
CA ALA A 337 39.78 9.70 8.61
C ALA A 337 39.89 9.92 10.13
N LEU A 338 39.01 9.32 10.94
CA LEU A 338 38.96 9.49 12.40
C LEU A 338 39.64 8.37 13.19
N ALA A 339 39.83 7.20 12.60
CA ALA A 339 40.51 6.07 13.23
C ALA A 339 41.88 5.86 12.59
N GLU A 340 42.93 5.76 13.40
CA GLU A 340 44.22 5.20 12.96
C GLU A 340 43.93 3.90 12.20
N GLN A 341 44.36 3.84 10.93
CA GLN A 341 43.93 2.86 9.90
C GLN A 341 43.87 1.39 10.37
N ARG A 342 44.61 1.00 11.41
CA ARG A 342 44.60 -0.35 11.98
C ARG A 342 43.34 -0.71 12.78
N LYS A 343 42.85 0.17 13.65
CA LYS A 343 41.73 -0.15 14.56
C LYS A 343 40.40 -0.31 13.82
N TRP A 344 40.20 0.47 12.75
CA TRP A 344 39.01 0.37 11.94
C TRP A 344 38.98 -0.90 11.07
N VAL A 345 40.10 -1.29 10.48
CA VAL A 345 40.19 -2.53 9.69
C VAL A 345 39.90 -3.75 10.58
N GLU A 346 40.40 -3.75 11.81
CA GLU A 346 40.12 -4.80 12.79
C GLU A 346 38.65 -4.79 13.25
N ALA A 347 38.08 -3.62 13.53
CA ALA A 347 36.67 -3.48 13.87
C ALA A 347 35.74 -3.92 12.72
N HIS A 348 36.04 -3.53 11.49
CA HIS A 348 35.29 -3.88 10.29
C HIS A 348 35.34 -5.39 10.02
N HIS A 349 36.52 -6.02 10.16
CA HIS A 349 36.66 -7.48 10.02
C HIS A 349 35.92 -8.27 11.08
N ARG A 350 35.75 -7.72 12.28
CA ARG A 350 35.00 -8.37 13.38
C ARG A 350 33.49 -8.08 13.33
N LEU A 351 33.08 -6.88 12.92
CA LEU A 351 31.67 -6.47 12.84
C LEU A 351 30.94 -7.08 11.66
N LEU A 352 31.57 -7.22 10.48
CA LEU A 352 30.88 -7.76 9.29
C LEU A 352 30.30 -9.17 9.52
N PRO A 353 31.06 -10.14 10.07
CA PRO A 353 30.54 -11.49 10.33
C PRO A 353 29.38 -11.51 11.33
N ILE A 354 29.45 -10.66 12.37
CA ILE A 354 28.38 -10.50 13.37
C ILE A 354 27.11 -9.98 12.67
N LEU A 355 27.25 -8.93 11.87
CA LEU A 355 26.13 -8.33 11.13
C LEU A 355 25.59 -9.26 10.03
N ASP A 356 26.41 -10.10 9.40
CA ASP A 356 25.99 -11.11 8.43
C ASP A 356 25.22 -12.27 9.07
N GLY A 357 25.52 -12.59 10.34
CA GLY A 357 24.77 -13.56 11.14
C GLY A 357 23.30 -13.16 11.39
N PHE A 358 22.95 -11.87 11.35
CA PHE A 358 21.58 -11.37 11.56
C PHE A 358 20.61 -11.67 10.40
N THR A 359 21.07 -12.21 9.27
CA THR A 359 20.22 -12.52 8.12
C THR A 359 19.46 -13.85 8.24
N GLY A 360 19.68 -14.61 9.32
CA GLY A 360 18.92 -15.81 9.68
C GLY A 360 17.74 -15.48 10.61
N ASN A 361 16.67 -16.27 10.54
CA ASN A 361 15.39 -16.08 11.26
C ASN A 361 15.46 -16.14 12.82
N ASP A 362 16.65 -16.09 13.44
CA ASP A 362 16.82 -16.02 14.89
C ASP A 362 17.89 -14.99 15.26
N PRO A 363 17.50 -13.79 15.75
CA PRO A 363 18.44 -12.86 16.36
C PRO A 363 18.74 -13.34 17.78
N LEU A 364 19.89 -13.94 18.02
CA LEU A 364 20.36 -14.23 19.37
C LEU A 364 20.72 -12.89 20.05
N ALA A 365 20.08 -12.58 21.18
CA ALA A 365 20.37 -11.37 21.96
C ALA A 365 21.87 -11.20 22.30
N SER A 366 22.61 -12.31 22.41
CA SER A 366 24.05 -12.33 22.68
C SER A 366 24.90 -11.68 21.58
N THR A 367 24.50 -11.75 20.30
CA THR A 367 25.30 -11.17 19.21
C THR A 367 25.20 -9.65 19.13
N TRP A 368 24.16 -9.05 19.76
CA TRP A 368 24.03 -7.60 19.84
C TRP A 368 24.76 -7.01 21.04
N GLU A 369 24.68 -7.65 22.21
CA GLU A 369 25.48 -7.26 23.38
C GLU A 369 26.99 -7.28 23.05
N GLU A 370 27.46 -8.29 22.32
CA GLU A 370 28.84 -8.36 21.83
C GLU A 370 29.18 -7.23 20.84
N ALA A 371 28.24 -6.87 19.94
CA ALA A 371 28.44 -5.77 18.99
C ALA A 371 28.47 -4.40 19.70
N GLU A 372 27.60 -4.21 20.69
CA GLU A 372 27.51 -2.99 21.50
C GLU A 372 28.75 -2.84 22.40
N GLU A 373 29.16 -3.90 23.11
CA GLU A 373 30.39 -3.93 23.91
C GLU A 373 31.62 -3.66 23.04
N MET A 374 31.67 -4.22 21.84
CA MET A 374 32.73 -3.91 20.86
C MET A 374 32.73 -2.43 20.45
N LEU A 375 31.59 -1.86 20.09
CA LEU A 375 31.50 -0.46 19.66
C LEU A 375 31.81 0.52 20.82
N GLN A 376 31.44 0.16 22.06
CA GLN A 376 31.81 0.90 23.27
C GLN A 376 33.32 0.79 23.55
N SER A 377 33.90 -0.41 23.46
CA SER A 377 35.35 -0.64 23.68
C SER A 377 36.25 0.11 22.69
N LEU A 378 35.73 0.39 21.48
CA LEU A 378 36.42 1.15 20.44
C LEU A 378 36.23 2.68 20.57
N ALA A 379 35.51 3.15 21.60
CA ALA A 379 35.07 4.54 21.75
C ALA A 379 34.32 5.10 20.53
N LEU A 380 33.74 4.22 19.71
CA LEU A 380 33.01 4.59 18.51
C LEU A 380 31.57 4.95 18.86
N LEU A 381 30.95 4.31 19.86
CA LEU A 381 29.58 4.63 20.28
C LEU A 381 29.40 6.11 20.69
N PRO A 382 30.28 6.70 21.52
CA PRO A 382 30.22 8.14 21.83
C PRO A 382 30.50 9.05 20.63
N ALA A 383 31.39 8.66 19.72
CA ALA A 383 31.69 9.42 18.50
C ALA A 383 30.52 9.38 17.49
N ILE A 384 29.84 8.23 17.40
CA ILE A 384 28.62 8.04 16.60
C ILE A 384 27.49 8.90 17.17
N ASN A 385 27.27 8.86 18.49
CA ASN A 385 26.24 9.68 19.15
C ASN A 385 26.53 11.18 19.01
N ASN A 386 27.77 11.62 19.25
CA ASN A 386 28.17 13.02 19.10
C ASN A 386 28.12 13.54 17.65
N GLN A 387 28.31 12.68 16.64
CA GLN A 387 28.12 13.06 15.24
C GLN A 387 26.65 13.08 14.81
N MET A 388 25.80 12.24 15.42
CA MET A 388 24.35 12.27 15.18
C MET A 388 23.68 13.49 15.82
N ASP A 389 24.24 14.03 16.91
CA ASP A 389 23.72 15.23 17.58
C ASP A 389 24.04 16.55 16.86
N GLY A 390 25.03 16.57 15.95
CA GLY A 390 25.44 17.75 15.20
C GLY A 390 26.02 18.88 16.09
N PRO A 391 26.93 19.74 15.56
CA PRO A 391 27.28 20.97 16.26
C PRO A 391 26.07 21.92 16.22
N SER A 392 25.66 22.42 17.40
CA SER A 392 24.58 23.40 17.60
C SER A 392 24.70 24.63 16.72
#